data_AF-A0A5J6QSW3-F1
#
_entry.id   AF-A0A5J6QSW3-F1
#
_cell.length_a   1.000
_cell.length_b   1.000
_cell.length_c   1.000
_cell.angle_alpha   90.00
_cell.angle_beta   90.00
_cell.angle_gamma   90.00
#
_symmetry.space_group_name_H-M   'P 1'
#
loop_
_entity.id
_entity.type
_entity.pdbx_description
1 polymer ?
#
loop_
_entity_poly.entity_id
_entity_poly.type
_entity_poly.pdbx_seq_one_letter_code
_entity_poly.pdbx_strand_id
1 'polypeptide(L)'
;MSEAEAPKQEQHTLAAEPVTPASATPAPRGNGLALFALLLGAAGIAVGSWGLWQVRTLESRDQQQLSMVEDARGQTRALAQREQQLTQRLEALPSAAELDERRRLLVDLQGDQQQLRQRLETILGASRKDWRLAEAEHLLRLASLRLSALQDIHSASALVQAADDILREQDDPGAYAAREQLAKSLAALRSTEQPDRTGLFLQLGALREQAAQLNPLVPAFEDKGGVLMDMAAEGDGGSAWAEWLEKLSHYFRIQLDASQDIKPLLAGQSLSQVRLALSLALEQAQWGALHGQTQVYQQSLRQAREVLNGHFNQENPDSRALLARLDELAGQPVEVQAPDLTPALSALQAYLRRTPGAAAAESEAPVAAEPAKEAGQ
;
A
#
# COMPACT_ATOMS: atom_id res chain seq x y z
N MET A 1 48.51 -56.80 8.38
CA MET A 1 47.54 -55.98 9.11
C MET A 1 47.60 -56.47 10.56
N SER A 2 48.69 -56.25 11.31
CA SER A 2 49.43 -55.00 11.58
C SER A 2 48.60 -54.05 12.46
N GLU A 3 49.05 -53.52 13.59
CA GLU A 3 50.37 -53.60 14.29
C GLU A 3 50.28 -54.38 15.64
N ALA A 4 51.36 -54.87 16.26
CA ALA A 4 52.29 -54.22 17.21
C ALA A 4 51.59 -53.38 18.31
N GLU A 5 51.96 -53.41 19.60
CA GLU A 5 53.30 -53.59 20.20
C GLU A 5 53.28 -54.39 21.54
N ALA A 6 54.45 -54.62 22.16
CA ALA A 6 54.69 -55.41 23.39
C ALA A 6 55.99 -54.87 24.10
N PRO A 7 56.52 -55.37 25.25
CA PRO A 7 56.22 -56.57 26.06
C PRO A 7 55.89 -56.22 27.55
N LYS A 8 56.40 -56.72 28.70
CA LYS A 8 57.50 -57.65 29.06
C LYS A 8 57.46 -58.21 30.53
N GLN A 9 57.22 -59.52 30.68
CA GLN A 9 57.71 -60.44 31.75
C GLN A 9 57.31 -60.12 33.23
N GLU A 10 57.47 -60.99 34.25
CA GLU A 10 58.20 -62.28 34.48
C GLU A 10 57.24 -63.30 35.19
N GLN A 11 57.20 -64.60 34.86
CA GLN A 11 57.93 -65.77 35.48
C GLN A 11 57.57 -66.07 36.96
N HIS A 12 57.54 -67.31 37.50
CA HIS A 12 57.82 -68.72 37.10
C HIS A 12 57.05 -69.66 38.11
N THR A 13 56.95 -71.00 38.14
CA THR A 13 57.35 -72.28 37.46
C THR A 13 56.23 -73.33 37.81
N LEU A 14 56.01 -74.54 37.25
CA LEU A 14 56.80 -75.78 36.95
C LEU A 14 57.40 -76.49 38.21
N ALA A 15 57.41 -77.83 38.38
CA ALA A 15 56.76 -78.98 37.70
C ALA A 15 56.85 -80.28 38.58
N ALA A 16 56.17 -81.38 38.16
CA ALA A 16 56.51 -82.81 38.41
C ALA A 16 56.54 -83.37 39.88
N GLU A 17 56.38 -84.67 40.20
CA GLU A 17 55.84 -85.89 39.52
C GLU A 17 55.47 -86.97 40.59
N PRO A 18 54.79 -88.10 40.24
CA PRO A 18 54.35 -89.14 41.19
C PRO A 18 55.24 -90.40 41.25
N VAL A 19 55.08 -91.25 42.27
CA VAL A 19 55.65 -92.62 42.34
C VAL A 19 54.79 -93.64 43.11
N THR A 20 54.94 -94.92 42.73
CA THR A 20 54.42 -96.17 43.32
C THR A 20 55.39 -97.32 42.96
N PRO A 21 55.32 -98.56 43.50
CA PRO A 21 54.75 -99.07 44.76
C PRO A 21 55.79 -100.01 45.49
N ALA A 22 55.32 -101.12 46.09
CA ALA A 22 56.01 -102.42 46.29
C ALA A 22 56.54 -102.85 47.69
N SER A 23 55.68 -103.55 48.43
CA SER A 23 55.88 -104.87 49.10
C SER A 23 57.19 -105.29 49.81
N ALA A 24 57.04 -105.74 51.07
CA ALA A 24 57.81 -106.85 51.65
C ALA A 24 57.05 -107.56 52.80
N THR A 25 57.28 -108.85 52.99
CA THR A 25 56.82 -109.67 54.15
C THR A 25 58.06 -110.29 54.83
N PRO A 26 58.06 -110.53 56.15
CA PRO A 26 57.59 -111.84 56.65
C PRO A 26 56.90 -111.79 58.03
N ALA A 27 56.55 -112.99 58.54
CA ALA A 27 55.90 -113.26 59.84
C ALA A 27 56.97 -113.69 60.91
N PRO A 28 56.64 -114.09 62.18
CA PRO A 28 55.32 -114.37 62.74
C PRO A 28 55.05 -114.00 64.23
N ARG A 29 53.85 -114.40 64.71
CA ARG A 29 53.40 -114.59 66.11
C ARG A 29 53.01 -113.35 66.96
N GLY A 30 51.70 -113.18 67.15
CA GLY A 30 51.13 -113.19 68.52
C GLY A 30 50.56 -111.89 69.11
N ASN A 31 49.38 -111.44 68.67
CA ASN A 31 48.36 -110.85 69.55
C ASN A 31 47.02 -110.60 68.82
N GLY A 32 45.99 -111.42 69.10
CA GLY A 32 44.72 -111.38 68.34
C GLY A 32 43.63 -110.45 68.88
N LEU A 33 43.67 -110.08 70.16
CA LEU A 33 42.53 -109.45 70.84
C LEU A 33 42.48 -107.92 70.73
N ALA A 34 43.63 -107.24 70.75
CA ALA A 34 43.69 -105.78 70.68
C ALA A 34 43.16 -105.21 69.34
N LEU A 35 43.40 -105.92 68.24
CA LEU A 35 42.94 -105.51 66.90
C LEU A 35 41.40 -105.54 66.78
N PHE A 36 40.76 -106.51 67.44
CA PHE A 36 39.31 -106.74 67.33
C PHE A 36 38.49 -105.64 68.01
N ALA A 37 38.94 -105.15 69.17
CA ALA A 37 38.28 -104.06 69.89
C ALA A 37 38.31 -102.74 69.11
N LEU A 38 39.44 -102.43 68.46
CA LEU A 38 39.61 -101.19 67.69
C LEU A 38 38.78 -101.19 66.40
N LEU A 39 38.67 -102.34 65.71
CA LEU A 39 37.80 -102.51 64.54
C LEU A 39 36.31 -102.31 64.87
N LEU A 40 35.84 -102.85 66.01
CA LEU A 40 34.45 -102.68 66.46
C LEU A 40 34.10 -101.22 66.78
N GLY A 41 35.01 -100.48 67.43
CA GLY A 41 34.83 -99.05 67.69
C GLY A 41 34.74 -98.21 66.41
N ALA A 42 35.62 -98.47 65.44
CA ALA A 42 35.62 -97.78 64.15
C ALA A 42 34.34 -98.07 63.34
N ALA A 43 33.87 -99.32 63.33
CA ALA A 43 32.66 -99.71 62.61
C ALA A 43 31.40 -99.00 63.12
N GLY A 44 31.23 -98.84 64.45
CA GLY A 44 30.09 -98.13 65.03
C GLY A 44 30.02 -96.66 64.61
N ILE A 45 31.18 -95.97 64.59
CA ILE A 45 31.27 -94.56 64.17
C ILE A 45 30.99 -94.41 62.67
N ALA A 46 31.46 -95.34 61.83
CA ALA A 46 31.18 -95.35 60.39
C ALA A 46 29.68 -95.50 60.09
N VAL A 47 28.97 -96.41 60.78
CA VAL A 47 27.52 -96.60 60.58
C VAL A 47 26.72 -95.39 61.10
N GLY A 48 27.07 -94.84 62.27
CA GLY A 48 26.38 -93.67 62.84
C GLY A 48 26.54 -92.40 61.97
N SER A 49 27.74 -92.17 61.45
CA SER A 49 28.02 -91.05 60.54
C SER A 49 27.34 -91.22 59.18
N TRP A 50 27.26 -92.44 58.63
CA TRP A 50 26.51 -92.72 57.41
C TRP A 50 25.00 -92.44 57.58
N GLY A 51 24.40 -92.86 58.70
CA GLY A 51 22.99 -92.58 59.00
C GLY A 51 22.67 -91.08 59.06
N LEU A 52 23.51 -90.30 59.76
CA LEU A 52 23.38 -88.84 59.84
C LEU A 52 23.60 -88.14 58.50
N TRP A 53 24.52 -88.65 57.67
CA TRP A 53 24.71 -88.15 56.31
C TRP A 53 23.48 -88.43 55.44
N GLN A 54 22.94 -89.64 55.50
CA GLN A 54 21.80 -90.05 54.67
C GLN A 54 20.52 -89.25 55.00
N VAL A 55 20.24 -88.98 56.28
CA VAL A 55 19.12 -88.08 56.67
C VAL A 55 19.32 -86.67 56.10
N ARG A 56 20.51 -86.09 56.24
CA ARG A 56 20.82 -84.76 55.66
C ARG A 56 20.66 -84.71 54.15
N THR A 57 20.99 -85.80 53.43
CA THR A 57 20.79 -85.88 51.96
C THR A 57 19.33 -86.02 51.54
N LEU A 58 18.41 -86.39 52.44
CA LEU A 58 16.96 -86.30 52.20
C LEU A 58 16.45 -84.89 52.48
N GLU A 59 16.74 -84.30 53.64
CA GLU A 59 16.30 -82.93 53.98
C GLU A 59 16.74 -81.90 52.92
N SER A 60 17.97 -82.01 52.40
CA SER A 60 18.46 -81.12 51.33
C SER A 60 17.74 -81.32 49.99
N ARG A 61 17.19 -82.50 49.72
CA ARG A 61 16.38 -82.76 48.51
C ARG A 61 14.97 -82.20 48.66
N ASP A 62 14.35 -82.37 49.82
CA ASP A 62 13.02 -81.81 50.09
C ASP A 62 13.06 -80.28 50.09
N GLN A 63 14.12 -79.67 50.63
CA GLN A 63 14.35 -78.21 50.53
C GLN A 63 14.52 -77.74 49.07
N GLN A 64 15.22 -78.50 48.22
CA GLN A 64 15.36 -78.18 46.79
C GLN A 64 14.03 -78.34 46.02
N GLN A 65 13.19 -79.32 46.37
CA GLN A 65 11.86 -79.46 45.77
C GLN A 65 10.94 -78.32 46.22
N LEU A 66 10.96 -77.94 47.49
CA LEU A 66 10.20 -76.80 48.01
C LEU A 66 10.62 -75.49 47.34
N SER A 67 11.92 -75.21 47.18
CA SER A 67 12.37 -73.99 46.48
C SER A 67 11.93 -73.95 45.01
N MET A 68 11.99 -75.09 44.29
CA MET A 68 11.47 -75.17 42.91
C MET A 68 9.95 -74.95 42.83
N VAL A 69 9.18 -75.40 43.83
CA VAL A 69 7.73 -75.15 43.91
C VAL A 69 7.43 -73.69 44.25
N GLU A 70 8.23 -73.05 45.12
CA GLU A 70 8.12 -71.62 45.41
C GLU A 70 8.48 -70.75 44.20
N ASP A 71 9.52 -71.08 43.45
CA ASP A 71 9.89 -70.41 42.19
C ASP A 71 8.79 -70.58 41.13
N ALA A 72 8.23 -71.78 40.96
CA ALA A 72 7.11 -72.02 40.05
C ALA A 72 5.85 -71.21 40.45
N ARG A 73 5.57 -71.07 41.75
CA ARG A 73 4.52 -70.19 42.30
C ARG A 73 4.82 -68.70 42.06
N GLY A 74 6.08 -68.29 42.12
CA GLY A 74 6.53 -66.95 41.76
C GLY A 74 6.30 -66.64 40.28
N GLN A 75 6.75 -67.54 39.39
CA GLN A 75 6.61 -67.41 37.94
C GLN A 75 5.14 -67.38 37.50
N THR A 76 4.29 -68.27 38.04
CA THR A 76 2.86 -68.29 37.73
C THR A 76 2.12 -67.04 38.22
N ARG A 77 2.46 -66.49 39.39
CA ARG A 77 1.95 -65.18 39.84
C ARG A 77 2.39 -64.03 38.94
N ALA A 78 3.66 -64.02 38.52
CA ALA A 78 4.18 -63.01 37.59
C ALA A 78 3.50 -63.09 36.22
N LEU A 79 3.22 -64.30 35.72
CA LEU A 79 2.43 -64.53 34.50
C LEU A 79 1.00 -63.99 34.64
N ALA A 80 0.28 -64.32 35.72
CA ALA A 80 -1.08 -63.83 35.96
C ALA A 80 -1.15 -62.29 36.07
N GLN A 81 -0.17 -61.66 36.72
CA GLN A 81 -0.07 -60.19 36.75
C GLN A 81 0.19 -59.59 35.36
N ARG A 82 1.02 -60.25 34.55
CA ARG A 82 1.33 -59.82 33.19
C ARG A 82 0.16 -60.00 32.23
N GLU A 83 -0.64 -61.05 32.43
CA GLU A 83 -1.90 -61.30 31.74
C GLU A 83 -2.93 -60.21 32.08
N GLN A 84 -3.15 -59.92 33.38
CA GLN A 84 -4.02 -58.82 33.80
C GLN A 84 -3.61 -57.46 33.21
N GLN A 85 -2.30 -57.16 33.17
CA GLN A 85 -1.77 -55.94 32.53
C GLN A 85 -1.98 -55.92 31.00
N LEU A 86 -2.00 -57.08 30.34
CA LEU A 86 -2.31 -57.18 28.91
C LEU A 86 -3.81 -56.99 28.65
N THR A 87 -4.69 -57.61 29.45
CA THR A 87 -6.14 -57.42 29.36
C THR A 87 -6.53 -55.96 29.56
N GLN A 88 -6.00 -55.29 30.60
CA GLN A 88 -6.25 -53.86 30.82
C GLN A 88 -5.75 -52.97 29.66
N ARG A 89 -4.68 -53.36 28.96
CA ARG A 89 -4.19 -52.65 27.76
C ARG A 89 -5.05 -52.95 26.53
N LEU A 90 -5.67 -54.12 26.45
CA LEU A 90 -6.62 -54.48 25.40
C LEU A 90 -7.98 -53.79 25.59
N GLU A 91 -8.43 -53.61 26.82
CA GLU A 91 -9.63 -52.81 27.16
C GLU A 91 -9.39 -51.29 27.00
N ALA A 92 -8.14 -50.83 27.19
CA ALA A 92 -7.76 -49.42 26.98
C ALA A 92 -7.43 -49.07 25.51
N LEU A 93 -7.40 -50.05 24.60
CA LEU A 93 -7.33 -49.80 23.16
C LEU A 93 -8.72 -49.42 22.64
N PRO A 94 -8.87 -48.32 21.89
CA PRO A 94 -10.17 -47.92 21.36
C PRO A 94 -10.71 -49.01 20.43
N SER A 95 -11.99 -49.30 20.56
CA SER A 95 -12.67 -50.35 19.79
C SER A 95 -12.63 -50.05 18.29
N ALA A 96 -12.75 -51.09 17.46
CA ALA A 96 -12.81 -50.92 16.00
C ALA A 96 -13.95 -50.00 15.57
N ALA A 97 -15.08 -50.00 16.30
CA ALA A 97 -16.21 -49.11 16.07
C ALA A 97 -15.85 -47.63 16.33
N GLU A 98 -15.19 -47.32 17.45
CA GLU A 98 -14.73 -45.95 17.75
C GLU A 98 -13.67 -45.45 16.75
N LEU A 99 -12.82 -46.36 16.25
CA LEU A 99 -11.83 -46.03 15.22
C LEU A 99 -12.50 -45.71 13.88
N ASP A 100 -13.50 -46.50 13.46
CA ASP A 100 -14.29 -46.21 12.25
C ASP A 100 -15.16 -44.95 12.40
N GLU A 101 -15.71 -44.68 13.59
CA GLU A 101 -16.49 -43.47 13.85
C GLU A 101 -15.61 -42.21 13.83
N ARG A 102 -14.43 -42.25 14.48
CA ARG A 102 -13.40 -41.19 14.34
C ARG A 102 -12.98 -41.01 12.89
N ARG A 103 -12.88 -42.09 12.11
CA ARG A 103 -12.52 -42.04 10.69
C ARG A 103 -13.61 -41.41 9.82
N ARG A 104 -14.89 -41.66 10.11
CA ARG A 104 -16.04 -40.98 9.48
C ARG A 104 -16.04 -39.50 9.80
N LEU A 105 -15.94 -39.13 11.08
CA LEU A 105 -15.87 -37.74 11.54
C LEU A 105 -14.72 -36.96 10.88
N LEU A 106 -13.56 -37.59 10.66
CA LEU A 106 -12.44 -36.97 9.94
C LEU A 106 -12.74 -36.76 8.44
N VAL A 107 -13.45 -37.69 7.78
CA VAL A 107 -13.87 -37.56 6.38
C VAL A 107 -14.94 -36.48 6.23
N ASP A 108 -15.93 -36.45 7.11
CA ASP A 108 -17.01 -35.46 7.11
C ASP A 108 -16.45 -34.05 7.32
N LEU A 109 -15.58 -33.87 8.32
CA LEU A 109 -14.92 -32.59 8.63
C LEU A 109 -13.95 -32.15 7.51
N GLN A 110 -13.34 -33.09 6.79
CA GLN A 110 -12.57 -32.80 5.58
C GLN A 110 -13.47 -32.34 4.41
N GLY A 111 -14.64 -32.96 4.24
CA GLY A 111 -15.66 -32.56 3.26
C GLY A 111 -16.22 -31.17 3.55
N ASP A 112 -16.57 -30.88 4.80
CA ASP A 112 -17.02 -29.56 5.24
C ASP A 112 -15.95 -28.49 5.05
N GLN A 113 -14.67 -28.79 5.29
CA GLN A 113 -13.58 -27.86 4.94
C GLN A 113 -13.47 -27.59 3.44
N GLN A 114 -13.67 -28.59 2.57
CA GLN A 114 -13.67 -28.38 1.12
C GLN A 114 -14.86 -27.52 0.68
N GLN A 115 -16.06 -27.84 1.17
CA GLN A 115 -17.27 -27.05 0.92
C GLN A 115 -17.12 -25.61 1.42
N LEU A 116 -16.55 -25.40 2.61
CA LEU A 116 -16.33 -24.06 3.16
C LEU A 116 -15.32 -23.26 2.33
N ARG A 117 -14.21 -23.87 1.90
CA ARG A 117 -13.23 -23.22 1.01
C ARG A 117 -13.87 -22.81 -0.31
N GLN A 118 -14.62 -23.70 -0.95
CA GLN A 118 -15.27 -23.40 -2.23
C GLN A 118 -16.34 -22.30 -2.10
N ARG A 119 -17.07 -22.25 -0.98
CA ARG A 119 -17.99 -21.13 -0.66
C ARG A 119 -17.22 -19.82 -0.44
N LEU A 120 -16.12 -19.83 0.31
CA LEU A 120 -15.28 -18.65 0.57
C LEU A 120 -14.65 -18.12 -0.73
N GLU A 121 -14.10 -18.98 -1.58
CA GLU A 121 -13.57 -18.59 -2.90
C GLU A 121 -14.65 -17.96 -3.79
N THR A 122 -15.87 -18.51 -3.76
CA THR A 122 -17.02 -17.95 -4.48
C THR A 122 -17.42 -16.57 -3.95
N ILE A 123 -17.51 -16.40 -2.62
CA ILE A 123 -17.91 -15.14 -1.97
C ILE A 123 -16.83 -14.06 -2.15
N LEU A 124 -15.55 -14.39 -1.96
CA LEU A 124 -14.43 -13.47 -2.16
C LEU A 124 -14.23 -13.12 -3.64
N GLY A 125 -14.51 -14.06 -4.55
CA GLY A 125 -14.51 -13.85 -5.99
C GLY A 125 -15.62 -12.91 -6.44
N ALA A 126 -16.83 -13.08 -5.92
CA ALA A 126 -17.96 -12.16 -6.15
C ALA A 126 -17.66 -10.76 -5.60
N SER A 127 -17.33 -10.67 -4.30
CA SER A 127 -17.00 -9.40 -3.63
C SER A 127 -15.89 -8.61 -4.34
N ARG A 128 -14.86 -9.28 -4.88
CA ARG A 128 -13.83 -8.62 -5.70
C ARG A 128 -14.38 -8.07 -7.02
N LYS A 129 -15.31 -8.76 -7.68
CA LYS A 129 -15.99 -8.25 -8.89
C LYS A 129 -16.88 -7.07 -8.55
N ASP A 130 -17.67 -7.17 -7.48
CA ASP A 130 -18.59 -6.11 -7.03
C ASP A 130 -17.82 -4.83 -6.65
N TRP A 131 -16.69 -4.96 -5.93
CA TRP A 131 -15.82 -3.82 -5.61
C TRP A 131 -15.24 -3.15 -6.88
N ARG A 132 -14.76 -3.93 -7.86
CA ARG A 132 -14.28 -3.36 -9.13
C ARG A 132 -15.39 -2.64 -9.90
N LEU A 133 -16.63 -3.13 -9.83
CA LEU A 133 -17.77 -2.46 -10.46
C LEU A 133 -18.15 -1.14 -9.76
N ALA A 134 -18.08 -1.09 -8.43
CA ALA A 134 -18.24 0.15 -7.67
C ALA A 134 -17.13 1.17 -7.99
N GLU A 135 -15.89 0.71 -8.16
CA GLU A 135 -14.77 1.55 -8.62
C GLU A 135 -15.01 2.10 -10.03
N ALA A 136 -15.49 1.27 -10.98
CA ALA A 136 -15.86 1.74 -12.31
C ALA A 136 -16.94 2.83 -12.27
N GLU A 137 -17.93 2.74 -11.38
CA GLU A 137 -18.91 3.82 -11.20
C GLU A 137 -18.29 5.06 -10.54
N HIS A 138 -17.43 4.89 -9.54
CA HIS A 138 -16.71 6.01 -8.93
C HIS A 138 -15.90 6.81 -9.95
N LEU A 139 -15.18 6.11 -10.85
CA LEU A 139 -14.42 6.71 -11.95
C LEU A 139 -15.33 7.51 -12.90
N LEU A 140 -16.54 7.03 -13.24
CA LEU A 140 -17.49 7.79 -14.06
C LEU A 140 -18.10 8.99 -13.33
N ARG A 141 -18.46 8.84 -12.04
CA ARG A 141 -18.91 9.96 -11.20
C ARG A 141 -17.83 11.05 -11.12
N LEU A 142 -16.57 10.66 -10.94
CA LEU A 142 -15.40 11.56 -10.93
C LEU A 142 -15.11 12.19 -12.31
N ALA A 143 -15.26 11.43 -13.40
CA ALA A 143 -15.12 11.94 -14.76
C ALA A 143 -16.15 13.04 -15.06
N SER A 144 -17.41 12.79 -14.73
CA SER A 144 -18.50 13.77 -14.89
C SER A 144 -18.26 15.03 -14.04
N LEU A 145 -17.79 14.87 -12.79
CA LEU A 145 -17.43 16.00 -11.93
C LEU A 145 -16.26 16.83 -12.50
N ARG A 146 -15.16 16.21 -12.95
CA ARG A 146 -14.04 16.94 -13.55
C ARG A 146 -14.43 17.63 -14.86
N LEU A 147 -15.25 16.97 -15.68
CA LEU A 147 -15.72 17.52 -16.94
C LEU A 147 -16.64 18.73 -16.73
N SER A 148 -17.60 18.65 -15.81
CA SER A 148 -18.52 19.76 -15.51
C SER A 148 -17.85 20.92 -14.75
N ALA A 149 -16.91 20.65 -13.84
CA ALA A 149 -16.29 21.69 -13.01
C ALA A 149 -15.04 22.35 -13.63
N LEU A 150 -14.26 21.63 -14.45
CA LEU A 150 -12.98 22.10 -15.01
C LEU A 150 -12.93 22.06 -16.55
N GLN A 151 -13.91 21.42 -17.20
CA GLN A 151 -13.90 21.14 -18.64
C GLN A 151 -12.66 20.31 -19.08
N ASP A 152 -12.12 19.49 -18.18
CA ASP A 152 -10.93 18.67 -18.39
C ASP A 152 -11.28 17.37 -19.15
N ILE A 153 -11.32 17.49 -20.48
CA ILE A 153 -11.56 16.39 -21.43
C ILE A 153 -10.50 15.29 -21.29
N HIS A 154 -9.25 15.63 -20.97
CA HIS A 154 -8.16 14.66 -20.87
C HIS A 154 -8.33 13.75 -19.63
N SER A 155 -8.53 14.33 -18.44
CA SER A 155 -8.86 13.55 -17.24
C SER A 155 -10.14 12.75 -17.41
N ALA A 156 -11.20 13.37 -17.97
CA ALA A 156 -12.46 12.67 -18.21
C ALA A 156 -12.26 11.47 -19.14
N SER A 157 -11.52 11.63 -20.24
CA SER A 157 -11.20 10.54 -21.16
C SER A 157 -10.42 9.40 -20.50
N ALA A 158 -9.43 9.72 -19.65
CA ALA A 158 -8.65 8.72 -18.93
C ALA A 158 -9.50 7.94 -17.92
N LEU A 159 -10.39 8.62 -17.18
CA LEU A 159 -11.28 8.02 -16.19
C LEU A 159 -12.36 7.14 -16.84
N VAL A 160 -12.97 7.58 -17.94
CA VAL A 160 -13.96 6.78 -18.70
C VAL A 160 -13.29 5.59 -19.39
N GLN A 161 -12.05 5.74 -19.86
CA GLN A 161 -11.26 4.62 -20.42
C GLN A 161 -10.97 3.57 -19.35
N ALA A 162 -10.52 3.98 -18.16
CA ALA A 162 -10.29 3.07 -17.03
C ALA A 162 -11.57 2.33 -16.60
N ALA A 163 -12.74 2.98 -16.67
CA ALA A 163 -14.03 2.32 -16.42
C ALA A 163 -14.36 1.25 -17.49
N ASP A 164 -14.13 1.51 -18.79
CA ASP A 164 -14.29 0.48 -19.84
C ASP A 164 -13.26 -0.65 -19.71
N ASP A 165 -12.02 -0.35 -19.30
CA ASP A 165 -10.98 -1.35 -19.06
C ASP A 165 -11.39 -2.31 -17.92
N ILE A 166 -11.99 -1.80 -16.84
CA ILE A 166 -12.55 -2.63 -15.76
C ILE A 166 -13.72 -3.49 -16.28
N LEU A 167 -14.64 -2.92 -17.06
CA LEU A 167 -15.77 -3.67 -17.63
C LEU A 167 -15.31 -4.70 -18.68
N ARG A 168 -14.19 -4.47 -19.37
CA ARG A 168 -13.54 -5.46 -20.24
C ARG A 168 -12.99 -6.62 -19.42
N GLU A 169 -12.25 -6.36 -18.35
CA GLU A 169 -11.65 -7.39 -17.49
C GLU A 169 -12.66 -8.29 -16.76
N GLN A 170 -13.97 -8.00 -16.80
CA GLN A 170 -15.00 -8.91 -16.28
C GLN A 170 -15.53 -9.91 -17.32
N ASP A 171 -15.35 -9.63 -18.62
CA ASP A 171 -15.86 -10.42 -19.76
C ASP A 171 -17.34 -10.86 -19.66
N ASP A 172 -18.20 -10.03 -19.04
CA ASP A 172 -19.63 -10.29 -18.89
C ASP A 172 -20.46 -9.75 -20.07
N PRO A 173 -21.19 -10.60 -20.81
CA PRO A 173 -22.14 -10.16 -21.84
C PRO A 173 -23.21 -9.18 -21.34
N GLY A 174 -23.57 -9.22 -20.05
CA GLY A 174 -24.51 -8.30 -19.42
C GLY A 174 -24.05 -6.83 -19.45
N ALA A 175 -22.73 -6.60 -19.48
CA ALA A 175 -22.15 -5.27 -19.50
C ALA A 175 -22.20 -4.58 -20.87
N TYR A 176 -22.59 -5.28 -21.95
CA TYR A 176 -22.51 -4.80 -23.34
C TYR A 176 -23.15 -3.41 -23.53
N ALA A 177 -24.36 -3.19 -23.00
CA ALA A 177 -25.07 -1.92 -23.14
C ALA A 177 -24.38 -0.75 -22.41
N ALA A 178 -23.69 -1.02 -21.29
CA ALA A 178 -22.89 -0.01 -20.61
C ALA A 178 -21.62 0.31 -21.43
N ARG A 179 -20.92 -0.71 -21.93
CA ARG A 179 -19.73 -0.55 -22.78
C ARG A 179 -20.01 0.17 -24.09
N GLU A 180 -21.18 -0.05 -24.69
CA GLU A 180 -21.63 0.68 -25.88
C GLU A 180 -21.74 2.20 -25.61
N GLN A 181 -22.30 2.59 -24.45
CA GLN A 181 -22.39 4.01 -24.08
C GLN A 181 -21.05 4.59 -23.66
N LEU A 182 -20.20 3.84 -22.97
CA LEU A 182 -18.80 4.23 -22.67
C LEU A 182 -18.01 4.50 -23.95
N ALA A 183 -18.13 3.64 -24.96
CA ALA A 183 -17.48 3.82 -26.26
C ALA A 183 -17.99 5.08 -26.99
N LYS A 184 -19.31 5.38 -26.92
CA LYS A 184 -19.88 6.63 -27.46
C LYS A 184 -19.38 7.88 -26.73
N SER A 185 -19.34 7.86 -25.39
CA SER A 185 -18.80 8.96 -24.60
C SER A 185 -17.29 9.17 -24.84
N LEU A 186 -16.51 8.10 -24.98
CA LEU A 186 -15.09 8.20 -25.36
C LEU A 186 -14.89 8.75 -26.77
N ALA A 187 -15.74 8.36 -27.73
CA ALA A 187 -15.70 8.92 -29.08
C ALA A 187 -16.06 10.43 -29.07
N ALA A 188 -17.09 10.82 -28.32
CA ALA A 188 -17.48 12.22 -28.16
C ALA A 188 -16.35 13.06 -27.54
N LEU A 189 -15.80 12.62 -26.41
CA LEU A 189 -14.66 13.27 -25.73
C LEU A 189 -13.44 13.41 -26.65
N ARG A 190 -13.09 12.35 -27.41
CA ARG A 190 -11.97 12.37 -28.37
C ARG A 190 -12.23 13.24 -29.61
N SER A 191 -13.49 13.54 -29.93
CA SER A 191 -13.87 14.46 -31.00
C SER A 191 -14.01 15.93 -30.55
N THR A 192 -13.93 16.19 -29.25
CA THR A 192 -14.05 17.54 -28.70
C THR A 192 -12.72 18.29 -28.88
N GLU A 193 -12.73 19.30 -29.74
CA GLU A 193 -11.60 20.21 -29.92
C GLU A 193 -11.36 21.05 -28.66
N GLN A 194 -10.09 21.25 -28.30
CA GLN A 194 -9.68 21.94 -27.08
C GLN A 194 -8.75 23.11 -27.41
N PRO A 195 -9.04 24.34 -26.96
CA PRO A 195 -8.14 25.47 -27.14
C PRO A 195 -6.91 25.34 -26.23
N ASP A 196 -5.77 25.87 -26.66
CA ASP A 196 -4.54 25.88 -25.87
C ASP A 196 -4.62 26.94 -24.74
N ARG A 197 -5.34 26.58 -23.67
CA ARG A 197 -5.45 27.38 -22.43
C ARG A 197 -4.09 27.65 -21.78
N THR A 198 -3.13 26.74 -21.95
CA THR A 198 -1.77 26.90 -21.40
C THR A 198 -0.98 27.93 -22.20
N GLY A 199 -1.03 27.85 -23.54
CA GLY A 199 -0.47 28.86 -24.43
C GLY A 199 -1.11 30.23 -24.22
N LEU A 200 -2.44 30.31 -24.08
CA LEU A 200 -3.16 31.54 -23.72
C LEU A 200 -2.68 32.11 -22.38
N PHE A 201 -2.61 31.29 -21.33
CA PHE A 201 -2.10 31.69 -20.01
C PHE A 201 -0.67 32.27 -20.09
N LEU A 202 0.22 31.61 -20.84
CA LEU A 202 1.60 32.08 -21.03
C LEU A 202 1.69 33.38 -21.85
N GLN A 203 0.85 33.55 -22.89
CA GLN A 203 0.75 34.78 -23.67
C GLN A 203 0.26 35.96 -22.82
N LEU A 204 -0.76 35.75 -21.99
CA LEU A 204 -1.25 36.74 -21.02
C LEU A 204 -0.22 37.03 -19.92
N GLY A 205 0.59 36.04 -19.54
CA GLY A 205 1.74 36.20 -18.64
C GLY A 205 2.81 37.12 -19.22
N ALA A 206 3.16 36.93 -20.49
CA ALA A 206 4.09 37.80 -21.22
C ALA A 206 3.53 39.23 -21.39
N LEU A 207 2.24 39.38 -21.67
CA LEU A 207 1.57 40.69 -21.71
C LEU A 207 1.60 41.41 -20.36
N ARG A 208 1.44 40.68 -19.24
CA ARG A 208 1.51 41.27 -17.90
C ARG A 208 2.90 41.84 -17.60
N GLU A 209 3.95 41.13 -18.02
CA GLU A 209 5.33 41.61 -17.89
C GLU A 209 5.59 42.84 -18.76
N GLN A 210 5.15 42.83 -20.03
CA GLN A 210 5.21 44.00 -20.91
C GLN A 210 4.43 45.19 -20.33
N ALA A 211 3.26 44.96 -19.75
CA ALA A 211 2.44 45.98 -19.09
C ALA A 211 3.11 46.60 -17.86
N ALA A 212 3.86 45.82 -17.07
CA ALA A 212 4.63 46.33 -15.93
C ALA A 212 5.77 47.28 -16.35
N GLN A 213 6.26 47.14 -17.59
CA GLN A 213 7.35 47.94 -18.15
C GLN A 213 6.88 49.19 -18.93
N LEU A 214 5.58 49.32 -19.24
CA LEU A 214 5.00 50.45 -19.99
C LEU A 214 5.28 51.82 -19.33
N ASN A 215 6.22 52.57 -19.87
CA ASN A 215 6.43 53.98 -19.52
C ASN A 215 5.44 54.88 -20.28
N PRO A 216 4.98 55.99 -19.66
CA PRO A 216 4.26 57.03 -20.39
C PRO A 216 5.23 57.68 -21.39
N LEU A 217 4.74 58.04 -22.58
CA LEU A 217 5.54 58.78 -23.54
C LEU A 217 5.76 60.20 -22.98
N VAL A 218 6.99 60.49 -22.54
CA VAL A 218 7.35 61.83 -22.08
C VAL A 218 7.43 62.74 -23.30
N PRO A 219 6.63 63.82 -23.40
CA PRO A 219 6.77 64.79 -24.46
C PRO A 219 8.15 65.44 -24.36
N ALA A 220 8.98 65.22 -25.37
CA ALA A 220 10.20 65.99 -25.55
C ALA A 220 9.78 67.42 -25.92
N PHE A 221 9.78 68.31 -24.94
CA PHE A 221 9.65 69.74 -25.20
C PHE A 221 10.91 70.20 -25.96
N GLU A 222 10.81 70.28 -27.30
CA GLU A 222 11.73 71.08 -28.09
C GLU A 222 11.63 72.53 -27.59
N ASP A 223 12.61 72.98 -26.82
CA ASP A 223 12.68 74.36 -26.38
C ASP A 223 13.00 75.28 -27.57
N LYS A 224 11.94 75.82 -28.16
CA LYS A 224 12.01 76.80 -29.26
C LYS A 224 12.28 78.23 -28.76
N GLY A 225 12.85 78.38 -27.56
CA GLY A 225 13.33 79.65 -27.01
C GLY A 225 14.31 80.41 -27.92
N GLY A 226 14.94 79.72 -28.88
CA GLY A 226 15.73 80.36 -29.94
C GLY A 226 14.95 81.41 -30.77
N VAL A 227 13.65 81.21 -31.02
CA VAL A 227 12.85 82.10 -31.90
C VAL A 227 12.70 83.51 -31.30
N LEU A 228 12.66 83.63 -29.96
CA LEU A 228 12.61 84.93 -29.29
C LEU A 228 13.98 85.61 -29.25
N MET A 229 15.07 84.83 -29.17
CA MET A 229 16.44 85.33 -29.17
C MET A 229 16.84 85.87 -30.56
N ASP A 230 16.38 85.22 -31.63
CA ASP A 230 16.63 85.62 -33.02
C ASP A 230 15.98 86.99 -33.32
N MET A 231 14.70 87.15 -32.97
CA MET A 231 13.99 88.44 -33.07
C MET A 231 14.59 89.56 -32.19
N ALA A 232 15.24 89.21 -31.08
CA ALA A 232 15.93 90.17 -30.22
C ALA A 232 17.31 90.59 -30.75
N ALA A 233 17.93 89.81 -31.65
CA ALA A 233 19.24 90.08 -32.21
C ALA A 233 19.21 91.01 -33.44
N GLU A 234 18.10 91.04 -34.19
CA GLU A 234 18.00 91.76 -35.47
C GLU A 234 17.37 93.17 -35.36
N GLY A 235 16.94 93.58 -34.14
CA GLY A 235 16.23 94.84 -33.88
C GLY A 235 17.06 95.92 -33.15
N ASP A 236 17.79 96.76 -33.89
CA ASP A 236 18.45 97.96 -33.33
C ASP A 236 17.42 99.06 -32.98
N GLY A 237 16.82 98.98 -31.78
CA GLY A 237 15.82 99.98 -31.38
C GLY A 237 15.08 99.77 -30.05
N GLY A 238 15.78 99.89 -28.91
CA GLY A 238 15.16 100.32 -27.65
C GLY A 238 14.92 99.26 -26.56
N SER A 239 15.84 99.20 -25.59
CA SER A 239 15.72 98.35 -24.38
C SER A 239 14.42 98.56 -23.61
N ALA A 240 13.86 99.77 -23.59
CA ALA A 240 12.60 100.08 -22.91
C ALA A 240 11.38 99.34 -23.51
N TRP A 241 11.40 98.99 -24.81
CA TRP A 241 10.35 98.17 -25.43
C TRP A 241 10.52 96.70 -25.02
N ALA A 242 11.75 96.18 -25.03
CA ALA A 242 12.05 94.83 -24.55
C ALA A 242 11.68 94.65 -23.07
N GLU A 243 12.08 95.57 -22.19
CA GLU A 243 11.69 95.59 -20.79
C GLU A 243 10.18 95.67 -20.55
N TRP A 244 9.43 96.31 -21.45
CA TRP A 244 7.98 96.37 -21.38
C TRP A 244 7.33 95.06 -21.85
N LEU A 245 7.87 94.45 -22.91
CA LEU A 245 7.49 93.13 -23.39
C LEU A 245 7.73 92.04 -22.32
N GLU A 246 8.89 92.10 -21.65
CA GLU A 246 9.27 91.26 -20.51
C GLU A 246 8.26 91.37 -19.36
N LYS A 247 7.83 92.60 -19.02
CA LYS A 247 6.83 92.84 -17.95
C LYS A 247 5.43 92.41 -18.37
N LEU A 248 5.10 92.41 -19.68
CA LEU A 248 3.82 91.90 -20.19
C LEU A 248 3.79 90.38 -20.36
N SER A 249 4.90 89.72 -20.72
CA SER A 249 4.94 88.25 -20.89
C SER A 249 4.63 87.51 -19.59
N HIS A 250 5.02 88.08 -18.45
CA HIS A 250 4.65 87.62 -17.10
C HIS A 250 3.14 87.69 -16.81
N TYR A 251 2.37 88.51 -17.54
CA TYR A 251 0.91 88.61 -17.43
C TYR A 251 0.17 87.85 -18.53
N PHE A 252 0.72 87.77 -19.75
CA PHE A 252 0.11 87.11 -20.90
C PHE A 252 0.65 85.69 -21.10
N ARG A 253 0.22 84.77 -20.23
CA ARG A 253 0.47 83.33 -20.40
C ARG A 253 -0.40 82.77 -21.53
N ILE A 254 0.08 82.84 -22.77
CA ILE A 254 -0.61 82.30 -23.94
C ILE A 254 -0.78 80.78 -23.76
N GLN A 255 -2.02 80.35 -23.53
CA GLN A 255 -2.40 78.95 -23.61
C GLN A 255 -2.64 78.65 -25.09
N LEU A 256 -1.68 77.99 -25.74
CA LEU A 256 -1.96 77.32 -27.01
C LEU A 256 -2.89 76.14 -26.67
N ASP A 257 -4.16 76.26 -27.04
CA ASP A 257 -5.08 75.12 -27.16
C ASP A 257 -4.59 74.24 -28.33
N ALA A 258 -3.58 73.43 -28.04
CA ALA A 258 -3.20 72.31 -28.88
C ALA A 258 -4.37 71.34 -28.91
N SER A 259 -5.04 71.24 -30.07
CA SER A 259 -6.26 70.46 -30.30
C SER A 259 -6.00 68.94 -30.39
N GLN A 260 -5.17 68.44 -29.48
CA GLN A 260 -4.84 67.04 -29.25
C GLN A 260 -5.08 66.74 -27.77
N ASP A 261 -5.51 65.53 -27.43
CA ASP A 261 -5.72 65.11 -26.03
C ASP A 261 -4.37 64.97 -25.30
N ILE A 262 -3.79 66.09 -24.85
CA ILE A 262 -2.64 66.12 -23.94
C ILE A 262 -3.13 65.69 -22.56
N LYS A 263 -3.34 64.38 -22.40
CA LYS A 263 -3.62 63.76 -21.11
C LYS A 263 -2.50 64.13 -20.14
N PRO A 264 -2.81 64.72 -18.97
CA PRO A 264 -1.79 65.14 -18.03
C PRO A 264 -0.97 63.93 -17.60
N LEU A 265 0.37 64.08 -17.65
CA LEU A 265 1.29 63.00 -17.31
C LEU A 265 0.99 62.47 -15.91
N LEU A 266 0.74 61.17 -15.83
CA LEU A 266 0.49 60.47 -14.57
C LEU A 266 1.69 60.63 -13.64
N ALA A 267 1.54 61.44 -12.59
CA ALA A 267 2.51 61.53 -11.51
C ALA A 267 2.80 60.11 -10.95
N GLY A 268 4.03 59.83 -10.53
CA GLY A 268 4.50 58.44 -10.32
C GLY A 268 3.59 57.55 -9.44
N GLN A 269 2.90 58.13 -8.47
CA GLN A 269 1.91 57.47 -7.61
C GLN A 269 0.71 56.90 -8.39
N SER A 270 0.22 57.60 -9.42
CA SER A 270 -0.91 57.14 -10.25
C SER A 270 -0.47 56.23 -11.40
N LEU A 271 0.76 56.38 -11.91
CA LEU A 271 1.30 55.45 -12.91
C LEU A 271 1.43 54.02 -12.34
N SER A 272 1.90 53.87 -11.10
CA SER A 272 2.02 52.55 -10.46
C SER A 272 0.65 51.92 -10.17
N GLN A 273 -0.36 52.73 -9.79
CA GLN A 273 -1.75 52.29 -9.64
C GLN A 273 -2.33 51.79 -10.97
N VAL A 274 -2.09 52.50 -12.08
CA VAL A 274 -2.52 52.10 -13.43
C VAL A 274 -1.86 50.80 -13.86
N ARG A 275 -0.55 50.64 -13.64
CA ARG A 275 0.16 49.37 -13.91
C ARG A 275 -0.40 48.21 -13.08
N LEU A 276 -0.68 48.44 -11.80
CA LEU A 276 -1.28 47.44 -10.90
C LEU A 276 -2.70 47.04 -11.33
N ALA A 277 -3.53 47.99 -11.76
CA ALA A 277 -4.87 47.71 -12.28
C ALA A 277 -4.80 46.90 -13.59
N LEU A 278 -3.85 47.21 -14.47
CA LEU A 278 -3.61 46.49 -15.72
C LEU A 278 -3.06 45.08 -15.46
N SER A 279 -2.14 44.90 -14.50
CA SER A 279 -1.60 43.59 -14.16
C SER A 279 -2.65 42.70 -13.48
N LEU A 280 -3.48 43.25 -12.59
CA LEU A 280 -4.58 42.53 -11.94
C LEU A 280 -5.64 42.08 -12.95
N ALA A 281 -6.00 42.95 -13.92
CA ALA A 281 -6.89 42.57 -15.01
C ALA A 281 -6.31 41.44 -15.87
N LEU A 282 -5.01 41.47 -16.15
CA LEU A 282 -4.32 40.39 -16.88
C LEU A 282 -4.20 39.09 -16.07
N GLU A 283 -4.10 39.15 -14.75
CA GLU A 283 -4.14 37.98 -13.86
C GLU A 283 -5.55 37.37 -13.78
N GLN A 284 -6.60 38.20 -13.75
CA GLN A 284 -7.97 37.73 -13.83
C GLN A 284 -8.27 37.11 -15.21
N ALA A 285 -7.68 37.65 -16.29
CA ALA A 285 -7.74 37.05 -17.62
C ALA A 285 -7.01 35.70 -17.67
N GLN A 286 -5.81 35.59 -17.08
CA GLN A 286 -5.08 34.32 -16.93
C GLN A 286 -5.91 33.26 -16.19
N TRP A 287 -6.56 33.64 -15.09
CA TRP A 287 -7.41 32.73 -14.33
C TRP A 287 -8.64 32.29 -15.14
N GLY A 288 -9.33 33.23 -15.80
CA GLY A 288 -10.46 32.92 -16.69
C GLY A 288 -10.08 32.04 -17.88
N ALA A 289 -8.89 32.29 -18.46
CA ALA A 289 -8.31 31.49 -19.54
C ALA A 289 -8.05 30.04 -19.12
N LEU A 290 -7.44 29.83 -17.95
CA LEU A 290 -7.12 28.51 -17.44
C LEU A 290 -8.37 27.68 -17.09
N HIS A 291 -9.40 28.33 -16.51
CA HIS A 291 -10.61 27.65 -16.02
C HIS A 291 -11.75 27.58 -17.05
N GLY A 292 -11.55 27.99 -18.31
CA GLY A 292 -12.60 27.93 -19.32
C GLY A 292 -13.73 28.94 -19.15
N GLN A 293 -13.53 30.01 -18.37
CA GLN A 293 -14.59 30.97 -18.02
C GLN A 293 -14.63 32.16 -18.99
N THR A 294 -15.28 31.96 -20.14
CA THR A 294 -15.42 32.97 -21.22
C THR A 294 -15.84 34.35 -20.72
N GLN A 295 -16.81 34.44 -19.80
CA GLN A 295 -17.29 35.73 -19.28
C GLN A 295 -16.21 36.47 -18.50
N VAL A 296 -15.52 35.79 -17.57
CA VAL A 296 -14.44 36.38 -16.75
C VAL A 296 -13.27 36.80 -17.64
N TYR A 297 -12.90 35.97 -18.61
CA TYR A 297 -11.86 36.25 -19.59
C TYR A 297 -12.18 37.51 -20.43
N GLN A 298 -13.35 37.55 -21.08
CA GLN A 298 -13.76 38.68 -21.92
C GLN A 298 -14.05 39.97 -21.13
N GLN A 299 -14.42 39.88 -19.85
CA GLN A 299 -14.59 41.05 -18.99
C GLN A 299 -13.25 41.63 -18.56
N SER A 300 -12.32 40.79 -18.11
CA SER A 300 -11.00 41.23 -17.64
C SER A 300 -10.11 41.74 -18.78
N LEU A 301 -10.18 41.16 -19.98
CA LEU A 301 -9.54 41.73 -21.17
C LEU A 301 -10.12 43.10 -21.57
N ARG A 302 -11.45 43.30 -21.46
CA ARG A 302 -12.06 44.63 -21.63
C ARG A 302 -11.55 45.62 -20.59
N GLN A 303 -11.49 45.23 -19.33
CA GLN A 303 -10.96 46.09 -18.26
C GLN A 303 -9.49 46.46 -18.50
N ALA A 304 -8.64 45.51 -18.95
CA ALA A 304 -7.26 45.78 -19.36
C ALA A 304 -7.20 46.81 -20.51
N ARG A 305 -8.04 46.63 -21.54
CA ARG A 305 -8.17 47.55 -22.68
C ARG A 305 -8.70 48.93 -22.27
N GLU A 306 -9.64 49.01 -21.33
CA GLU A 306 -10.19 50.27 -20.80
C GLU A 306 -9.15 51.03 -19.98
N VAL A 307 -8.41 50.36 -19.09
CA VAL A 307 -7.29 50.95 -18.34
C VAL A 307 -6.21 51.47 -19.29
N LEU A 308 -5.86 50.69 -20.31
CA LEU A 308 -4.83 51.04 -21.29
C LEU A 308 -5.22 52.26 -22.15
N ASN A 309 -6.46 52.27 -22.69
CA ASN A 309 -6.98 53.43 -23.44
C ASN A 309 -7.25 54.66 -22.56
N GLY A 310 -7.64 54.47 -21.30
CA GLY A 310 -7.88 55.55 -20.36
C GLY A 310 -6.60 56.29 -20.00
N HIS A 311 -5.53 55.55 -19.69
CA HIS A 311 -4.38 56.09 -18.97
C HIS A 311 -3.08 56.25 -19.79
N PHE A 312 -2.95 55.63 -20.96
CA PHE A 312 -1.78 55.81 -21.82
C PHE A 312 -2.13 56.62 -23.09
N ASN A 313 -1.11 57.22 -23.73
CA ASN A 313 -1.25 57.83 -25.05
C ASN A 313 -1.30 56.72 -26.12
N GLN A 314 -2.23 56.83 -27.06
CA GLN A 314 -2.36 55.95 -28.23
C GLN A 314 -1.22 56.12 -29.25
N GLU A 315 -0.45 57.20 -29.18
CA GLU A 315 0.72 57.40 -30.06
C GLU A 315 1.96 56.60 -29.61
N ASN A 316 2.01 56.11 -28.37
CA ASN A 316 3.10 55.25 -27.93
C ASN A 316 3.06 53.92 -28.75
N PRO A 317 4.19 53.47 -29.36
CA PRO A 317 4.22 52.19 -30.08
C PRO A 317 3.95 50.98 -29.16
N ASP A 318 4.39 51.01 -27.91
CA ASP A 318 4.25 49.90 -26.95
C ASP A 318 2.80 49.74 -26.49
N SER A 319 2.08 50.84 -26.26
CA SER A 319 0.65 50.79 -25.90
C SER A 319 -0.21 50.26 -27.05
N ARG A 320 0.13 50.63 -28.30
CA ARG A 320 -0.50 50.07 -29.51
C ARG A 320 -0.19 48.60 -29.72
N ALA A 321 1.05 48.18 -29.50
CA ALA A 321 1.43 46.76 -29.59
C ALA A 321 0.73 45.91 -28.53
N LEU A 322 0.58 46.42 -27.30
CA LEU A 322 -0.17 45.72 -26.24
C LEU A 322 -1.68 45.68 -26.55
N LEU A 323 -2.27 46.78 -27.04
CA LEU A 323 -3.67 46.82 -27.49
C LEU A 323 -3.98 45.79 -28.58
N ALA A 324 -3.16 45.73 -29.62
CA ALA A 324 -3.35 44.79 -30.73
C ALA A 324 -3.34 43.32 -30.25
N ARG A 325 -2.42 42.98 -29.32
CA ARG A 325 -2.34 41.64 -28.72
C ARG A 325 -3.51 41.33 -27.78
N LEU A 326 -4.02 42.31 -27.05
CA LEU A 326 -5.22 42.14 -26.21
C LEU A 326 -6.45 41.84 -27.08
N ASP A 327 -6.60 42.53 -28.20
CA ASP A 327 -7.71 42.32 -29.15
C ASP A 327 -7.57 40.98 -29.92
N GLU A 328 -6.35 40.59 -30.28
CA GLU A 328 -6.04 39.26 -30.84
C GLU A 328 -6.43 38.12 -29.87
N LEU A 329 -6.04 38.24 -28.60
CA LEU A 329 -6.38 37.26 -27.56
C LEU A 329 -7.88 37.23 -27.24
N ALA A 330 -8.56 38.39 -27.24
CA ALA A 330 -9.99 38.48 -26.97
C ALA A 330 -10.87 37.73 -27.99
N GLY A 331 -10.35 37.48 -29.20
CA GLY A 331 -10.99 36.67 -30.23
C GLY A 331 -10.78 35.15 -30.07
N GLN A 332 -9.87 34.70 -29.20
CA GLN A 332 -9.56 33.27 -29.06
C GLN A 332 -10.56 32.57 -28.12
N PRO A 333 -11.14 31.41 -28.50
CA PRO A 333 -12.05 30.66 -27.65
C PRO A 333 -11.30 30.01 -26.49
N VAL A 334 -11.97 29.91 -25.33
CA VAL A 334 -11.40 29.36 -24.09
C VAL A 334 -12.23 28.19 -23.56
N GLU A 335 -13.55 28.36 -23.57
CA GLU A 335 -14.54 27.38 -23.14
C GLU A 335 -14.62 26.19 -24.11
N VAL A 336 -14.82 25.00 -23.55
CA VAL A 336 -14.94 23.74 -24.27
C VAL A 336 -16.37 23.22 -24.13
N GLN A 337 -17.00 22.87 -25.26
CA GLN A 337 -18.32 22.26 -25.26
C GLN A 337 -18.22 20.80 -24.80
N ALA A 338 -18.30 20.61 -23.48
CA ALA A 338 -18.22 19.30 -22.84
C ALA A 338 -19.40 18.38 -23.26
N PRO A 339 -19.12 17.14 -23.72
CA PRO A 339 -20.17 16.16 -24.01
C PRO A 339 -20.78 15.56 -22.74
N ASP A 340 -22.06 15.20 -22.76
CA ASP A 340 -22.73 14.59 -21.62
C ASP A 340 -22.29 13.14 -21.38
N LEU A 341 -21.98 12.81 -20.13
CA LEU A 341 -21.61 11.45 -19.66
C LEU A 341 -22.75 10.73 -18.92
N THR A 342 -23.87 11.41 -18.67
CA THR A 342 -25.06 10.86 -18.00
C THR A 342 -25.61 9.59 -18.68
N PRO A 343 -25.61 9.44 -20.03
CA PRO A 343 -26.04 8.19 -20.68
C PRO A 343 -25.14 7.00 -20.35
N ALA A 344 -23.82 7.20 -20.21
CA ALA A 344 -22.89 6.12 -19.86
C ALA A 344 -22.99 5.75 -18.37
N LEU A 345 -23.09 6.75 -17.49
CA LEU A 345 -23.27 6.55 -16.05
C LEU A 345 -24.60 5.82 -15.74
N SER A 346 -25.70 6.24 -16.35
CA SER A 346 -27.01 5.59 -16.15
C SER A 346 -27.07 4.17 -16.76
N ALA A 347 -26.40 3.92 -17.89
CA ALA A 347 -26.26 2.58 -18.45
C ALA A 347 -25.42 1.65 -17.55
N LEU A 348 -24.35 2.16 -16.93
CA LEU A 348 -23.60 1.40 -15.91
C LEU A 348 -24.49 1.10 -14.70
N GLN A 349 -25.17 2.08 -14.12
CA GLN A 349 -26.08 1.86 -12.98
C GLN A 349 -27.20 0.85 -13.30
N ALA A 350 -27.72 0.84 -14.53
CA ALA A 350 -28.72 -0.13 -14.97
C ALA A 350 -28.14 -1.57 -15.06
N TYR A 351 -26.85 -1.71 -15.40
CA TYR A 351 -26.11 -2.97 -15.32
C TYR A 351 -25.87 -3.39 -13.86
N LEU A 352 -25.38 -2.48 -13.00
CA LEU A 352 -25.13 -2.77 -11.58
C LEU A 352 -26.39 -3.25 -10.84
N ARG A 353 -27.55 -2.63 -11.11
CA ARG A 353 -28.85 -3.05 -10.54
C ARG A 353 -29.35 -4.40 -11.03
N ARG A 354 -28.81 -4.93 -12.13
CA ARG A 354 -29.11 -6.28 -12.65
C ARG A 354 -28.17 -7.34 -12.07
N THR A 355 -27.00 -6.96 -11.58
CA THR A 355 -26.00 -7.84 -10.96
C THR A 355 -26.20 -7.88 -9.44
N PRO A 356 -26.68 -9.00 -8.85
CA PRO A 356 -27.21 -9.03 -7.48
C PRO A 356 -26.18 -8.94 -6.33
N GLY A 357 -24.95 -8.47 -6.58
CA GLY A 357 -23.94 -8.19 -5.55
C GLY A 357 -23.84 -6.72 -5.15
N ALA A 358 -23.94 -5.79 -6.11
CA ALA A 358 -23.70 -4.36 -5.88
C ALA A 358 -24.69 -3.69 -4.91
N ALA A 359 -25.96 -4.10 -4.92
CA ALA A 359 -27.04 -3.48 -4.14
C ALA A 359 -26.88 -3.62 -2.62
N ALA A 360 -26.02 -4.53 -2.13
CA ALA A 360 -25.75 -4.65 -0.70
C ALA A 360 -24.92 -3.46 -0.15
N ALA A 361 -24.02 -2.89 -0.96
CA ALA A 361 -23.08 -1.86 -0.51
C ALA A 361 -23.72 -0.48 -0.29
N GLU A 362 -24.78 -0.12 -1.03
CA GLU A 362 -25.51 1.14 -0.80
C GLU A 362 -26.40 1.11 0.46
N SER A 363 -26.58 -0.05 1.10
CA SER A 363 -27.45 -0.21 2.29
C SER A 363 -26.73 -0.06 3.64
N GLU A 364 -25.39 0.08 3.66
CA GLU A 364 -24.60 0.31 4.89
C GLU A 364 -24.15 1.77 5.06
N ALA A 365 -24.90 2.73 4.51
CA ALA A 365 -24.81 4.11 4.97
C ALA A 365 -25.26 4.19 6.45
N PRO A 366 -24.50 4.87 7.34
CA PRO A 366 -24.77 4.82 8.77
C PRO A 366 -26.12 5.47 9.10
N VAL A 367 -26.97 4.75 9.84
CA VAL A 367 -28.20 5.29 10.41
C VAL A 367 -27.84 6.50 11.26
N ALA A 368 -28.31 7.68 10.84
CA ALA A 368 -28.08 8.92 11.56
C ALA A 368 -28.68 8.79 12.97
N ALA A 369 -27.86 9.01 13.99
CA ALA A 369 -28.32 8.97 15.38
C ALA A 369 -29.37 10.07 15.60
N GLU A 370 -30.61 9.68 15.89
CA GLU A 370 -31.64 10.63 16.32
C GLU A 370 -31.16 11.33 17.61
N PRO A 371 -31.22 12.68 17.69
CA PRO A 371 -30.95 13.38 18.93
C PRO A 371 -32.04 13.02 19.94
N ALA A 372 -31.64 12.35 21.02
CA ALA A 372 -32.55 12.01 22.11
C ALA A 372 -33.23 13.27 22.65
N LYS A 373 -34.56 13.31 22.60
CA LYS A 373 -35.34 14.42 23.16
C LYS A 373 -35.26 14.36 24.67
N GLU A 374 -34.55 15.31 25.28
CA GLU A 374 -34.65 15.55 26.73
C GLU A 374 -36.10 15.89 27.08
N ALA A 375 -36.66 15.15 28.04
CA ALA A 375 -38.06 15.29 28.46
C ALA A 375 -38.16 15.24 29.99
N GLY A 376 -37.97 16.41 30.62
CA GLY A 376 -38.51 16.75 31.93
C GLY A 376 -37.74 16.29 33.17
N GLN A 377 -37.10 17.26 33.82
CA GLN A 377 -37.43 17.63 35.21
C GLN A 377 -37.13 19.11 35.47
#